data_AF-A0A661I8N0-F1
#
_entry.id   AF-A0A661I8N0-F1
#
_cell.length_a   1.000
_cell.length_b   1.000
_cell.length_c   1.000
_cell.angle_alpha   90.00
_cell.angle_beta   90.00
_cell.angle_gamma   90.00
#
_symmetry.space_group_name_H-M   'P 1'
#
loop_
_entity.id
_entity.type
_entity.pdbx_description
1 polymer ?
#
loop_
_entity_poly.entity_id
_entity_poly.type
_entity_poly.pdbx_seq_one_letter_code
_entity_poly.pdbx_strand_id
1 'polypeptide(L)'
;MDELRSCFGDSGFSCDYVTLSGSGEPTLHSGLADIVAGIKEITSRPLALLTNSSLLNDPEVRRAVQPVDVILPSLDAATPKAFQRLNRPVDSVRIESIISG
;
A
#
# COMPACT_ATOMS: atom_id res chain seq x y z
N MET A 1 13.65 -9.50 -2.10
CA MET A 1 13.38 -9.83 -3.51
C MET A 1 13.63 -11.31 -3.82
N ASP A 2 14.64 -11.93 -3.22
CA ASP A 2 14.96 -13.35 -3.47
C ASP A 2 13.82 -14.31 -3.15
N GLU A 3 13.09 -14.09 -2.06
CA GLU A 3 11.90 -14.88 -1.71
C GLU A 3 10.83 -14.83 -2.81
N LEU A 4 10.54 -13.64 -3.36
CA LEU A 4 9.56 -13.47 -4.43
C LEU A 4 10.00 -14.23 -5.69
N ARG A 5 11.30 -14.14 -6.05
CA ARG A 5 11.86 -14.88 -7.18
C ARG A 5 11.77 -16.39 -6.97
N SER A 6 11.98 -16.88 -5.75
CA SER A 6 11.83 -18.30 -5.42
C SER A 6 10.39 -18.76 -5.63
N CYS A 7 9.39 -18.01 -5.15
CA CYS A 7 7.98 -18.37 -5.32
C CYS A 7 7.56 -18.46 -6.80
N PHE A 8 8.04 -17.54 -7.65
CA PHE A 8 7.74 -17.57 -9.08
C PHE A 8 8.61 -18.55 -9.89
N GLY A 9 9.68 -19.10 -9.29
CA GLY A 9 10.52 -20.14 -9.89
C GLY A 9 9.96 -21.56 -9.76
N ASP A 10 9.01 -21.78 -8.84
CA ASP A 10 8.39 -23.08 -8.60
C ASP A 10 7.27 -23.36 -9.63
N SER A 11 7.41 -24.44 -10.39
CA SER A 11 6.63 -24.79 -11.59
C SER A 11 5.11 -25.00 -11.42
N GLY A 12 4.54 -24.71 -10.25
CA GLY A 12 3.11 -24.82 -9.96
C GLY A 12 2.52 -23.63 -9.20
N PHE A 13 3.31 -22.61 -8.89
CA PHE A 13 2.83 -21.43 -8.18
C PHE A 13 2.13 -20.48 -9.14
N SER A 14 0.84 -20.20 -8.88
CA SER A 14 0.06 -19.23 -9.64
C SER A 14 -0.75 -18.36 -8.68
N CYS A 15 -0.77 -17.06 -8.95
CA CYS A 15 -1.54 -16.08 -8.19
C CYS A 15 -2.13 -15.03 -9.13
N ASP A 16 -3.30 -14.50 -8.81
CA ASP A 16 -3.91 -13.45 -9.64
C ASP A 16 -3.29 -12.07 -9.36
N TYR A 17 -2.84 -11.86 -8.13
CA TYR A 17 -2.24 -10.60 -7.67
C TYR A 17 -1.03 -10.86 -6.78
N VAL A 18 -0.09 -9.93 -6.80
CA VAL A 18 0.90 -9.74 -5.73
C VAL A 18 0.41 -8.59 -4.87
N THR A 19 0.28 -8.78 -3.57
CA THR A 19 -0.23 -7.75 -2.66
C THR A 19 0.87 -7.25 -1.73
N LEU A 20 1.17 -5.96 -1.78
CA LEU A 20 1.93 -5.25 -0.77
C LEU A 20 1.03 -4.98 0.43
N SER A 21 1.38 -5.66 1.53
CA SER A 21 0.79 -5.54 2.85
C SER A 21 1.86 -5.93 3.88
N GLY A 22 1.60 -5.79 5.17
CA GLY A 22 2.56 -6.23 6.18
C GLY A 22 2.24 -5.76 7.59
N SER A 23 3.17 -6.05 8.50
CA SER A 23 3.13 -5.54 9.87
C SER A 23 3.53 -4.06 9.88
N GLY A 24 2.52 -3.18 9.83
CA GLY A 24 2.69 -1.73 9.74
C GLY A 24 2.08 -1.16 8.47
N GLU A 25 2.28 0.14 8.25
CA GLU A 25 1.80 0.83 7.06
C GLU A 25 2.88 0.81 5.96
N PRO A 26 2.66 0.14 4.80
CA PRO A 26 3.67 0.06 3.74
C PRO A 26 4.14 1.42 3.24
N THR A 27 3.28 2.43 3.22
CA THR A 27 3.65 3.77 2.72
C THR A 27 4.63 4.51 3.62
N LEU A 28 4.87 4.06 4.85
CA LEU A 28 5.91 4.60 5.74
C LEU A 28 7.31 4.04 5.43
N HIS A 29 7.41 3.01 4.59
CA HIS A 29 8.70 2.40 4.28
C HIS A 29 9.46 3.27 3.26
N SER A 30 10.65 3.75 3.63
CA SER A 30 11.47 4.64 2.78
C SER A 30 11.88 4.03 1.44
N GLY A 31 12.02 2.70 1.38
CA GLY A 31 12.28 1.95 0.14
C GLY A 31 11.03 1.50 -0.64
N LEU A 32 9.85 2.10 -0.41
CA LEU A 32 8.62 1.68 -1.09
C LEU A 32 8.74 1.69 -2.62
N ALA A 33 9.33 2.74 -3.19
CA ALA A 33 9.52 2.86 -4.63
C ALA A 33 10.38 1.71 -5.19
N ASP A 34 11.47 1.36 -4.50
CA ASP A 34 12.36 0.26 -4.89
C ASP A 34 11.65 -1.09 -4.79
N ILE A 35 10.80 -1.27 -3.77
CA ILE A 35 9.99 -2.48 -3.61
C ILE A 35 9.00 -2.62 -4.76
N VAL A 36 8.26 -1.56 -5.08
CA VAL A 36 7.28 -1.55 -6.18
C VAL A 36 7.96 -1.84 -7.50
N ALA A 37 9.07 -1.16 -7.80
CA ALA A 37 9.86 -1.37 -9.01
C ALA A 37 10.38 -2.81 -9.10
N GLY A 38 11.00 -3.32 -8.03
CA GLY A 38 11.56 -4.67 -8.00
C GLY A 38 10.51 -5.76 -8.20
N ILE A 39 9.29 -5.60 -7.66
CA ILE A 39 8.19 -6.55 -7.92
C ILE A 39 7.80 -6.54 -9.39
N LYS A 40 7.64 -5.35 -10.00
CA LYS A 40 7.29 -5.20 -11.41
C LYS A 40 8.34 -5.74 -12.37
N GLU A 41 9.61 -5.76 -11.96
CA GLU A 41 10.69 -6.42 -12.71
C GLU A 41 10.65 -7.95 -12.61
N ILE A 42 10.17 -8.49 -11.50
CA ILE A 42 10.14 -9.94 -11.25
C ILE A 42 8.93 -10.59 -11.93
N THR A 43 7.78 -9.92 -11.97
CA THR A 43 6.54 -10.51 -12.45
C THR A 43 5.65 -9.51 -13.15
N SER A 44 4.91 -9.98 -14.15
CA SER A 44 3.87 -9.22 -14.84
C SER A 44 2.50 -9.32 -14.16
N ARG A 45 2.39 -10.06 -13.04
CA ARG A 45 1.15 -10.15 -12.27
C ARG A 45 0.77 -8.76 -11.71
N PRO A 46 -0.52 -8.41 -11.70
CA PRO A 46 -1.00 -7.18 -11.08
C PRO A 46 -0.53 -7.03 -9.62
N LEU A 47 -0.07 -5.83 -9.29
CA LEU A 47 0.37 -5.42 -7.96
C LEU A 47 -0.76 -4.66 -7.26
N ALA A 48 -1.14 -5.14 -6.09
CA ALA A 48 -2.09 -4.49 -5.20
C ALA A 48 -1.37 -3.89 -3.99
N LEU A 49 -1.83 -2.75 -3.49
CA LEU A 49 -1.37 -2.13 -2.24
C LEU A 49 -2.52 -2.01 -1.25
N LEU A 50 -2.38 -2.61 -0.08
CA LEU A 50 -3.25 -2.33 1.07
C LEU A 50 -2.62 -1.21 1.90
N THR A 51 -3.38 -0.16 2.21
CA THR A 51 -2.88 1.00 2.95
C THR A 51 -3.95 1.58 3.86
N ASN A 52 -3.55 2.13 5.01
CA ASN A 52 -4.39 2.91 5.91
C ASN A 52 -4.74 4.31 5.36
N SER A 53 -4.28 4.65 4.16
CA SER A 53 -4.62 5.86 3.41
C SER A 53 -4.02 7.15 3.97
N SER A 54 -3.38 7.13 5.14
CA SER A 54 -2.97 8.33 5.88
C SER A 54 -1.90 9.17 5.18
N LEU A 55 -1.18 8.59 4.21
CA LEU A 55 -0.11 9.24 3.46
C LEU A 55 -0.38 9.33 1.95
N LEU A 56 -1.59 8.99 1.48
CA LEU A 56 -1.89 9.05 0.05
C LEU A 56 -1.96 10.47 -0.52
N ASN A 57 -2.02 11.48 0.36
CA ASN A 57 -1.90 12.89 -0.02
C ASN A 57 -0.45 13.37 -0.17
N ASP A 58 0.54 12.56 0.23
CA ASP A 58 1.96 12.87 0.08
C ASP A 58 2.40 12.66 -1.38
N PRO A 59 2.92 13.70 -2.08
CA PRO A 59 3.39 13.58 -3.45
C PRO A 59 4.50 12.54 -3.66
N GLU A 60 5.36 12.29 -2.68
CA GLU A 60 6.41 11.26 -2.76
C GLU A 60 5.80 9.86 -2.76
N VAL A 61 4.88 9.61 -1.82
CA VAL A 61 4.16 8.34 -1.73
C VAL A 61 3.38 8.09 -3.02
N ARG A 62 2.65 9.10 -3.52
CA ARG A 62 1.91 8.99 -4.79
C ARG A 62 2.79 8.60 -5.96
N ARG A 63 4.01 9.14 -6.05
CA ARG A 63 4.97 8.75 -7.10
C ARG A 63 5.48 7.33 -6.91
N ALA A 64 5.79 6.94 -5.68
CA ALA A 64 6.26 5.60 -5.36
C ALA A 64 5.20 4.52 -5.69
N VAL A 65 3.92 4.80 -5.46
CA VAL A 65 2.82 3.86 -5.71
C VAL A 65 2.18 4.01 -7.09
N GLN A 66 2.60 4.97 -7.91
CA GLN A 66 2.05 5.19 -9.26
C GLN A 66 2.10 3.95 -10.17
N PRO A 67 3.09 3.06 -10.08
CA PRO A 67 3.10 1.81 -10.85
C PRO A 67 2.18 0.70 -10.30
N VAL A 68 1.62 0.85 -9.10
CA VAL A 68 0.71 -0.14 -8.49
C VAL A 68 -0.60 -0.16 -9.27
N ASP A 69 -1.10 -1.37 -9.59
CA ASP A 69 -2.28 -1.50 -10.44
C ASP A 69 -3.58 -1.30 -9.65
N VAL A 70 -3.60 -1.70 -8.38
CA VAL A 70 -4.77 -1.53 -7.50
C VAL A 70 -4.32 -1.01 -6.13
N ILE A 71 -4.86 0.12 -5.71
CA ILE A 71 -4.67 0.65 -4.35
C ILE A 71 -5.98 0.43 -3.61
N LEU A 72 -5.90 -0.21 -2.44
CA LEU A 72 -7.02 -0.49 -1.55
C LEU A 72 -6.83 0.36 -0.28
N PRO A 73 -7.30 1.62 -0.29
CA PRO A 73 -7.30 2.48 0.88
C PRO A 73 -8.36 2.01 1.89
N SER A 74 -7.94 1.74 3.12
CA SER A 74 -8.87 1.49 4.23
C SER A 74 -9.53 2.79 4.70
N LEU A 75 -10.83 2.73 4.96
CA LEU A 75 -11.64 3.83 5.50
C LEU A 75 -12.64 3.28 6.52
N ASP A 76 -12.21 3.15 7.77
CA ASP A 76 -13.03 2.53 8.82
C ASP A 76 -14.09 3.48 9.40
N ALA A 77 -13.94 4.78 9.16
CA ALA A 77 -14.82 5.82 9.65
C ALA A 77 -14.89 6.99 8.66
N ALA A 78 -16.08 7.54 8.41
CA ALA A 78 -16.29 8.66 7.50
C ALA A 78 -16.53 10.01 8.21
N THR A 79 -16.41 10.06 9.55
CA THR A 79 -16.58 11.30 10.32
C THR A 79 -15.43 11.50 11.29
N PRO A 80 -15.04 12.75 11.60
CA PRO A 80 -13.92 13.02 12.52
C PRO A 80 -14.10 12.37 13.89
N LYS A 81 -15.33 12.41 14.44
CA LYS A 81 -15.64 11.82 15.74
C LYS A 81 -15.47 10.30 15.74
N ALA A 82 -15.93 9.61 14.70
CA ALA A 82 -15.78 8.16 14.59
C ALA A 82 -14.33 7.77 14.33
N PHE A 83 -13.63 8.51 13.47
CA PHE A 83 -12.22 8.31 13.15
C PHE A 83 -11.33 8.47 14.39
N GLN A 84 -11.55 9.52 15.19
CA GLN A 84 -10.80 9.72 16.43
C GLN A 84 -11.01 8.58 17.43
N ARG A 85 -12.24 8.07 17.52
CA ARG A 85 -12.60 6.99 18.45
C ARG A 85 -12.02 5.64 18.03
N LEU A 86 -12.08 5.34 16.73
CA LEU A 86 -11.72 4.03 16.18
C LEU A 86 -10.22 3.97 15.84
N ASN A 87 -9.76 4.86 14.98
CA ASN A 87 -8.40 4.84 14.44
C ASN A 87 -7.37 5.47 15.39
N ARG A 88 -7.83 6.34 16.31
CA ARG A 88 -6.96 7.05 17.28
C ARG A 88 -5.73 7.65 16.61
N PRO A 89 -5.93 8.46 15.55
CA PRO A 89 -4.84 9.03 14.78
C PRO A 89 -3.97 9.94 15.67
N VAL A 90 -2.71 10.12 15.26
CA VAL A 90 -1.91 11.24 15.73
C VAL A 90 -2.50 12.55 15.22
N ASP A 91 -2.25 13.65 15.94
CA ASP A 91 -2.91 14.95 15.70
C ASP A 91 -2.75 15.51 14.28
N SER A 92 -1.72 15.09 13.54
CA SER A 92 -1.47 15.53 12.17
C SER A 92 -2.34 14.82 11.11
N VAL A 93 -2.99 13.70 11.45
CA VAL A 93 -3.76 12.90 10.50
C VAL A 93 -5.25 13.23 10.62
N ARG A 94 -5.81 13.77 9.54
CA ARG A 94 -7.22 14.19 9.45
C ARG A 94 -7.99 13.31 8.47
N ILE A 95 -9.22 12.94 8.83
CA ILE A 95 -10.06 12.08 8.00
C ILE A 95 -10.42 12.72 6.67
N GLU A 96 -10.56 14.04 6.64
CA GLU A 96 -10.83 14.80 5.41
C GLU A 96 -9.70 14.66 4.40
N SER A 97 -8.44 14.64 4.87
CA SER A 97 -7.27 14.43 4.01
C SER A 97 -7.26 13.03 3.41
N ILE A 98 -7.64 12.02 4.20
CA ILE A 98 -7.77 10.64 3.73
C ILE A 98 -8.87 10.51 2.66
N ILE A 99 -10.02 11.16 2.88
CA ILE A 99 -11.14 11.13 1.94
C ILE A 99 -10.80 11.87 0.65
N SER A 100 -10.02 12.95 0.71
CA SER A 100 -9.67 13.74 -0.47
C SER A 100 -8.71 13.04 -1.45
N GLY A 101 -7.91 12.07 -0.97
CA GLY A 101 -6.88 11.41 -1.78
C GLY A 101 -5.67 12.31 -2.06
#